data_AF-A0A931VI09-F1
#
_entry.id   AF-A0A931VI09-F1
#
_cell.length_a   1.000
_cell.length_b   1.000
_cell.length_c   1.000
_cell.angle_alpha   90.00
_cell.angle_beta   90.00
_cell.angle_gamma   90.00
#
_symmetry.space_group_name_H-M   'P 1'
#
loop_
_entity.id
_entity.type
_entity.pdbx_description
1 polymer ?
#
loop_
_entity_poly.entity_id
_entity_poly.type
_entity_poly.pdbx_seq_one_letter_code
_entity_poly.pdbx_strand_id
1 'polypeptide(L)'
;MIINRSDNFITQKNSGLFILINFFIIFAIVSLIIYYIIQVNSLAGFGFKISSLKREFLKTDKENTILNKKIFEAASPDKIKENALSLGFQPVKNIKYVSESGGVAKK
;
A
#
# COMPACT_ATOMS: atom_id res chain seq x y z
N MET A 1 62.50 -40.06 -39.84
CA MET A 1 62.12 -39.55 -38.50
C MET A 1 61.31 -38.26 -38.68
N ILE A 2 60.02 -38.38 -38.99
CA ILE A 2 59.11 -37.24 -39.21
C ILE A 2 57.74 -37.61 -38.67
N ILE A 3 57.58 -37.69 -37.34
CA ILE A 3 56.27 -37.83 -36.70
C ILE A 3 56.37 -37.15 -35.33
N ASN A 4 56.32 -35.82 -35.26
CA ASN A 4 55.99 -35.12 -34.00
C ASN A 4 55.68 -33.61 -34.11
N ARG A 5 55.34 -33.09 -35.30
CA ARG A 5 55.08 -31.63 -35.48
C ARG A 5 53.60 -31.28 -35.64
N SER A 6 52.74 -32.26 -35.96
CA SER A 6 51.32 -32.02 -36.22
C SER A 6 50.48 -31.92 -34.94
N ASP A 7 50.81 -32.70 -33.91
CA ASP A 7 49.95 -32.82 -32.72
C ASP A 7 50.03 -31.59 -31.79
N ASN A 8 51.15 -30.87 -31.83
CA ASN A 8 51.35 -29.62 -31.07
C ASN A 8 50.50 -28.44 -31.61
N PHE A 9 50.14 -28.45 -32.89
CA PHE A 9 49.29 -27.39 -33.47
C PHE A 9 47.82 -27.53 -33.08
N ILE A 10 47.33 -28.77 -32.95
CA ILE A 10 45.92 -29.04 -32.59
C ILE A 10 45.69 -28.72 -31.11
N THR A 11 46.63 -29.07 -30.23
CA THR A 11 46.57 -28.75 -28.80
C THR A 11 46.72 -27.25 -28.52
N GLN A 12 47.57 -26.54 -29.27
CA GLN A 12 47.72 -25.08 -29.14
C GLN A 12 46.48 -24.31 -29.63
N LYS A 13 45.80 -24.77 -30.70
CA LYS A 13 44.58 -24.13 -31.20
C LYS A 13 43.39 -24.26 -30.24
N ASN A 14 43.32 -25.36 -29.49
CA ASN A 14 42.22 -25.60 -28.55
C ASN A 14 42.39 -24.89 -27.21
N SER A 15 43.61 -24.61 -26.75
CA SER A 15 43.84 -23.96 -25.44
C SER A 15 43.24 -22.54 -25.37
N GLY A 16 43.32 -21.77 -26.45
CA GLY A 16 42.68 -20.44 -26.53
C GLY A 16 41.16 -20.52 -26.44
N LEU A 17 40.54 -21.52 -27.07
CA LEU A 17 39.10 -21.75 -27.01
C LEU A 17 38.67 -22.12 -25.58
N PHE A 18 39.42 -23.00 -24.91
CA PHE A 18 39.15 -23.39 -23.51
C PHE A 18 39.25 -22.20 -22.54
N ILE A 19 40.24 -21.33 -22.73
CA ILE A 19 40.38 -20.11 -21.91
C ILE A 19 39.17 -19.18 -22.11
N LEU A 20 38.73 -19.00 -23.36
CA LEU A 20 37.61 -18.13 -23.70
C LEU A 20 36.28 -18.67 -23.15
N ILE A 21 36.07 -19.98 -23.23
CA ILE A 21 34.92 -20.66 -22.64
C ILE A 21 34.92 -20.52 -21.11
N ASN A 22 36.06 -20.74 -20.45
CA ASN A 22 36.15 -20.57 -19.00
C ASN A 22 35.87 -19.13 -18.58
N PHE A 23 36.40 -18.14 -19.32
CA PHE A 23 36.15 -16.74 -19.04
C PHE A 23 34.67 -16.39 -19.20
N PHE A 24 34.02 -16.92 -20.23
CA PHE A 24 32.58 -16.75 -20.45
C PHE A 24 31.74 -17.36 -19.32
N ILE A 25 32.09 -18.57 -18.87
CA ILE A 25 31.41 -19.23 -17.74
C ILE A 25 31.53 -18.40 -16.46
N ILE A 26 32.74 -17.94 -16.15
CA ILE A 26 32.98 -17.09 -14.98
C ILE A 26 32.18 -15.78 -15.09
N PHE A 27 32.20 -15.14 -16.25
CA PHE A 27 31.44 -13.93 -16.51
C PHE A 27 29.93 -14.13 -16.37
N ALA A 28 29.41 -15.26 -16.85
CA ALA A 28 27.99 -15.61 -16.73
C ALA A 28 27.58 -15.81 -15.25
N ILE A 29 28.42 -16.49 -14.46
CA ILE A 29 28.18 -16.69 -13.03
C ILE A 29 28.15 -15.35 -12.28
N VAL A 30 29.15 -14.49 -12.51
CA VAL A 30 29.22 -13.16 -11.90
C VAL A 30 28.01 -12.31 -12.30
N SER A 31 27.64 -12.32 -13.58
CA SER A 31 26.46 -11.60 -14.07
C SER A 31 25.17 -12.08 -13.42
N LEU A 32 25.02 -13.39 -13.19
CA LEU A 32 23.88 -13.99 -12.49
C LEU A 32 23.80 -13.54 -11.04
N ILE A 33 24.93 -13.48 -10.34
CA ILE A 33 25.01 -13.00 -8.94
C ILE A 33 24.57 -11.54 -8.86
N ILE A 34 25.10 -10.69 -9.74
CA ILE A 34 24.74 -9.26 -9.79
C ILE A 34 23.24 -9.09 -10.10
N TYR A 35 22.74 -9.82 -11.10
CA TYR A 35 21.32 -9.81 -11.46
C TYR A 35 20.43 -10.20 -10.28
N TYR A 36 20.78 -11.26 -9.56
CA TYR A 36 20.06 -11.72 -8.38
C TYR A 36 20.03 -10.64 -7.27
N ILE A 37 21.18 -10.03 -6.97
CA ILE A 37 21.28 -8.96 -5.96
C ILE A 37 20.39 -7.77 -6.35
N ILE A 38 20.39 -7.37 -7.63
CA ILE A 38 19.54 -6.26 -8.11
C ILE A 38 18.06 -6.63 -7.96
N GLN A 39 17.66 -7.83 -8.36
CA GLN A 39 16.27 -8.32 -8.24
C GLN A 39 15.79 -8.32 -6.79
N VAL A 40 16.59 -8.85 -5.85
CA VAL A 40 16.21 -8.90 -4.43
C VAL A 40 16.08 -7.49 -3.84
N ASN A 41 17.01 -6.59 -4.15
CA ASN A 41 16.95 -5.20 -3.67
C ASN A 41 15.79 -4.42 -4.28
N SER A 42 15.52 -4.63 -5.57
CA SER A 42 14.33 -4.13 -6.26
C SER A 42 13.06 -4.58 -5.53
N LEU A 43 12.93 -5.89 -5.28
CA LEU A 43 11.77 -6.48 -4.64
C LEU A 43 11.56 -5.96 -3.21
N ALA A 44 12.65 -5.77 -2.45
CA ALA A 44 12.62 -5.13 -1.14
C ALA A 44 12.11 -3.69 -1.24
N GLY A 45 12.61 -2.90 -2.20
CA GLY A 45 12.16 -1.53 -2.45
C GLY A 45 10.68 -1.44 -2.81
N PHE A 46 10.19 -2.35 -3.66
CA PHE A 46 8.76 -2.45 -3.99
C PHE A 46 7.91 -2.82 -2.77
N GLY A 47 8.38 -3.71 -1.91
CA GLY A 47 7.70 -4.06 -0.65
C GLY A 47 7.51 -2.86 0.27
N PHE A 48 8.54 -2.02 0.44
CA PHE A 48 8.43 -0.79 1.23
C PHE A 48 7.46 0.21 0.63
N LYS A 49 7.50 0.40 -0.70
CA LYS A 49 6.60 1.31 -1.41
C LYS A 49 5.14 0.85 -1.33
N ILE A 50 4.88 -0.45 -1.47
CA ILE A 50 3.54 -1.02 -1.30
C ILE A 50 3.05 -0.82 0.14
N SER A 51 3.92 -1.03 1.12
CA SER A 51 3.60 -0.84 2.53
C SER A 51 3.31 0.62 2.88
N SER A 52 4.03 1.59 2.30
CA SER A 52 3.75 3.01 2.50
C SER A 52 2.43 3.41 1.85
N LEU A 53 2.20 3.01 0.59
CA LEU A 53 0.94 3.28 -0.11
C LEU A 53 -0.26 2.67 0.62
N LYS A 54 -0.14 1.45 1.13
CA LYS A 54 -1.20 0.80 1.92
C LYS A 54 -1.51 1.58 3.21
N ARG A 55 -0.48 2.09 3.89
CA ARG A 55 -0.66 2.91 5.11
C ARG A 55 -1.34 4.23 4.81
N GLU A 56 -0.95 4.89 3.73
CA GLU A 56 -1.57 6.14 3.29
C GLU A 56 -3.04 5.92 2.91
N PHE A 57 -3.33 4.88 2.13
CA PHE A 57 -4.70 4.48 1.80
C PHE A 57 -5.56 4.26 3.04
N LEU A 58 -5.09 3.47 4.01
CA LEU A 58 -5.82 3.21 5.24
C LEU A 58 -6.04 4.47 6.09
N LYS A 59 -5.12 5.43 6.04
CA LYS A 59 -5.29 6.71 6.72
C LYS A 59 -6.40 7.53 6.07
N THR A 60 -6.34 7.68 4.75
CA THR A 60 -7.36 8.41 3.99
C THR A 60 -8.74 7.78 4.11
N ASP A 61 -8.83 6.44 4.08
CA ASP A 61 -10.09 5.71 4.24
C ASP A 61 -10.73 5.95 5.63
N LYS A 62 -9.91 5.94 6.69
CA LYS A 62 -10.37 6.30 8.04
C LYS A 62 -10.86 7.74 8.11
N GLU A 63 -10.13 8.69 7.52
CA GLU A 63 -10.55 10.10 7.47
C GLU A 63 -11.87 10.26 6.73
N ASN A 64 -12.05 9.56 5.60
CA ASN A 64 -13.30 9.55 4.84
C ASN A 64 -14.46 8.97 5.66
N THR A 65 -14.23 7.87 6.37
CA THR A 65 -15.22 7.26 7.25
C THR A 65 -15.65 8.22 8.36
N ILE A 66 -14.69 8.91 8.98
CA ILE A 66 -14.97 9.91 10.02
C ILE A 66 -15.77 11.09 9.44
N LEU A 67 -15.40 11.58 8.26
CA LEU A 67 -16.11 12.67 7.58
C LEU A 67 -17.55 12.26 7.24
N ASN A 68 -17.76 11.06 6.70
CA ASN A 68 -19.08 10.53 6.40
C ASN A 68 -19.94 10.41 7.67
N LYS A 69 -19.36 9.97 8.79
CA LYS A 69 -20.05 9.94 10.07
C LYS A 69 -20.46 11.34 10.51
N LYS A 70 -19.57 12.34 10.41
CA LYS A 70 -19.88 13.73 10.73
C LYS A 70 -20.97 14.32 9.84
N ILE A 71 -20.96 14.00 8.53
CA ILE A 71 -22.01 14.42 7.60
C ILE A 71 -23.35 13.81 8.01
N PHE A 72 -23.37 12.53 8.36
CA PHE A 72 -24.58 11.85 8.81
C PHE A 72 -25.10 12.41 10.14
N GLU A 73 -24.21 12.67 11.10
CA GLU A 73 -24.54 13.30 12.37
C GLU A 73 -25.08 14.72 12.18
N ALA A 74 -24.50 15.51 11.26
CA ALA A 74 -24.96 16.85 10.93
C ALA A 74 -26.32 16.84 10.19
N ALA A 75 -26.55 15.86 9.30
CA ALA A 75 -27.79 15.75 8.54
C ALA A 75 -28.93 15.07 9.33
N SER A 76 -28.63 14.36 10.41
CA SER A 76 -29.64 13.64 11.21
C SER A 76 -30.68 14.55 11.84
N PRO A 77 -30.35 15.68 12.49
CA PRO A 77 -31.35 16.61 13.03
C PRO A 77 -32.30 17.15 11.96
N ASP A 78 -31.77 17.47 10.78
CA ASP A 78 -32.57 17.99 9.68
C ASP A 78 -33.49 16.92 9.10
N LYS A 79 -33.01 15.68 8.92
CA LYS A 79 -33.85 14.53 8.53
C LYS A 79 -34.91 14.20 9.57
N ILE A 80 -34.58 14.25 10.85
CA ILE A 80 -35.54 14.01 11.94
C ILE A 80 -36.60 15.10 11.93
N LYS A 81 -36.22 16.36 11.74
CA LYS A 81 -37.14 17.50 11.64
C LYS A 81 -38.06 17.38 10.43
N GLU A 82 -37.52 17.03 9.26
CA GLU A 82 -38.29 16.83 8.04
C GLU A 82 -39.28 15.67 8.17
N ASN A 83 -38.84 14.53 8.71
CA ASN A 83 -39.72 13.39 8.99
C ASN A 83 -40.76 13.67 10.08
N ALA A 84 -40.40 14.42 11.11
CA ALA A 84 -41.36 14.84 12.15
C ALA A 84 -42.44 15.74 11.53
N LEU A 85 -42.05 16.70 10.69
CA LEU A 85 -43.00 17.56 9.98
C LEU A 85 -43.89 16.77 9.02
N SER A 86 -43.36 15.79 8.28
CA SER A 86 -44.14 14.96 7.36
C SER A 86 -45.12 14.02 8.07
N LEU A 87 -44.80 13.61 9.30
CA LEU A 87 -45.69 12.85 10.20
C LEU A 87 -46.68 13.75 10.96
N GLY A 88 -46.71 15.06 10.68
CA GLY A 88 -47.65 16.01 11.27
C GLY A 88 -47.24 16.56 12.64
N PHE A 89 -46.03 16.28 13.12
CA PHE A 89 -45.51 16.90 14.34
C PHE A 89 -45.19 18.38 14.08
N GLN A 90 -45.60 19.26 15.00
CA GLN A 90 -45.32 20.68 14.92
C GLN A 90 -44.28 21.11 15.98
N PRO A 91 -43.40 22.08 15.65
CA PRO A 91 -42.43 22.60 16.61
C PRO A 91 -43.16 23.29 17.77
N VAL A 92 -42.89 22.83 18.99
CA VAL A 92 -43.50 23.37 20.21
C VAL A 92 -42.91 24.76 20.50
N LYS A 93 -43.75 25.80 20.46
CA LYS A 93 -43.34 27.20 20.71
C LYS A 93 -43.29 27.58 22.20
N ASN A 94 -43.88 26.78 23.09
CA ASN A 94 -43.92 27.05 24.53
C ASN A 94 -43.94 25.72 25.30
N ILE A 95 -42.79 25.33 25.85
CA ILE A 95 -42.69 24.17 26.75
C ILE A 95 -42.84 24.71 28.18
N LYS A 96 -44.03 24.59 28.77
CA LYS A 96 -44.18 24.71 30.22
C LYS A 96 -43.83 23.36 30.83
N TYR A 97 -42.64 23.24 31.39
CA TYR A 97 -42.28 22.09 32.21
C TYR A 97 -43.16 22.10 33.46
N VAL A 98 -44.02 21.09 33.59
CA VAL A 98 -44.74 20.86 34.83
C VAL A 98 -43.74 20.17 35.76
N SER A 99 -43.15 20.92 36.68
CA SER A 99 -42.40 20.30 37.77
C SER A 99 -43.40 19.58 38.66
N GLU A 100 -43.30 18.25 38.72
CA GLU A 100 -44.10 17.43 39.61
C GLU A 100 -43.67 17.77 41.05
N SER A 101 -44.49 18.60 41.70
CA SER A 101 -44.43 19.05 43.09
C SER A 101 -43.35 20.07 43.51
N GLY A 102 -43.80 21.33 43.63
CA GLY A 102 -43.70 22.05 44.91
C GLY A 102 -42.45 22.89 45.19
N GLY A 103 -42.15 23.90 44.37
CA GLY A 103 -41.17 24.92 44.75
C GLY A 103 -40.75 25.82 43.60
N VAL A 104 -41.51 26.89 43.37
CA VAL A 104 -41.11 27.95 42.45
C VAL A 104 -39.87 28.65 43.01
N ALA A 105 -38.69 28.34 42.45
CA ALA A 105 -37.53 29.21 42.58
C ALA A 105 -37.82 30.49 41.78
N LYS A 106 -38.12 31.57 42.51
CA LYS A 106 -38.29 32.92 41.99
C LYS A 106 -37.00 33.42 41.34
N LYS A 107 -37.20 34.03 40.16
CA LYS A 107 -36.50 35.16 39.52
C LYS A 107 -35.01 35.38 39.84
#